data_AF-A0A1Q3LGG1-F1
#
_entry.id   AF-A0A1Q3LGG1-F1
#
_cell.length_a   1.000
_cell.length_b   1.000
_cell.length_c   1.000
_cell.angle_alpha   90.00
_cell.angle_beta   90.00
_cell.angle_gamma   90.00
#
_symmetry.space_group_name_H-M   'P 1'
#
loop_
_entity.id
_entity.type
_entity.pdbx_description
1 polymer ?
#
loop_
_entity_poly.entity_id
_entity_poly.type
_entity_poly.pdbx_seq_one_letter_code
_entity_poly.pdbx_strand_id
1 'polypeptide(L)'
;MSTINPQYIIDEIHDDLFGVGIFRTDAQIDQALQGAVEHEAELSGFFAPAESIRASEAAWHDLMHRPFGVLDLLEIDSEDTLYDRLAGMAVAA
;
A
#
# COMPACT_ATOMS: atom_id res chain seq x y z
N MET A 1 3.40 -26.67 -6.51
CA MET A 1 3.65 -25.23 -6.70
C MET A 1 2.52 -24.51 -6.02
N SER A 2 2.75 -23.95 -4.83
CA SER A 2 1.72 -23.13 -4.16
C SER A 2 1.52 -21.89 -5.01
N THR A 3 0.40 -21.84 -5.71
CA THR A 3 -0.16 -20.62 -6.28
C THR A 3 -0.54 -19.74 -5.09
N ILE A 4 0.43 -18.95 -4.65
CA ILE A 4 0.20 -17.83 -3.77
C ILE A 4 -0.90 -17.00 -4.46
N ASN A 5 -2.09 -17.00 -3.86
CA ASN A 5 -3.33 -16.55 -4.49
C ASN A 5 -3.40 -15.03 -4.36
N PRO A 6 -3.24 -14.21 -5.42
CA PRO A 6 -3.04 -12.74 -5.36
C PRO A 6 -4.03 -11.99 -4.46
N GLN A 7 -5.19 -12.57 -4.19
CA GLN A 7 -6.14 -12.16 -3.16
C GLN A 7 -5.50 -11.86 -1.78
N TYR A 8 -4.48 -12.61 -1.35
CA TYR A 8 -3.86 -12.39 -0.03
C TYR A 8 -3.19 -11.01 0.12
N ILE A 9 -2.66 -10.44 -0.98
CA ILE A 9 -2.05 -9.10 -0.97
C ILE A 9 -3.14 -8.04 -0.82
N ILE A 10 -4.24 -8.21 -1.54
CA ILE A 10 -5.39 -7.31 -1.48
C ILE A 10 -5.99 -7.35 -0.06
N ASP A 11 -6.15 -8.54 0.51
CA ASP A 11 -6.64 -8.73 1.88
C ASP A 11 -5.71 -8.08 2.91
N GLU A 12 -4.38 -8.20 2.75
CA GLU A 12 -3.40 -7.55 3.63
C GLU A 12 -3.50 -6.02 3.59
N ILE A 13 -3.59 -5.44 2.39
CA ILE A 13 -3.80 -4.00 2.23
C ILE A 13 -5.14 -3.59 2.86
N HIS A 14 -6.18 -4.40 2.69
CA HIS A 14 -7.48 -4.17 3.32
C HIS A 14 -7.39 -4.10 4.84
N ASP A 15 -6.66 -5.02 5.46
CA ASP A 15 -6.47 -5.06 6.92
C ASP A 15 -5.72 -3.81 7.41
N ASP A 16 -4.68 -3.37 6.69
CA ASP A 16 -3.92 -2.17 7.01
C ASP A 16 -4.80 -0.90 6.91
N LEU A 17 -5.59 -0.78 5.84
CA LEU A 17 -6.54 0.33 5.66
C LEU A 17 -7.63 0.34 6.73
N PHE A 18 -8.16 -0.84 7.06
CA PHE A 18 -9.19 -0.98 8.07
C PHE A 18 -8.66 -0.59 9.46
N GLY A 19 -7.40 -0.92 9.77
CA GLY A 19 -6.71 -0.53 11.00
C GLY A 19 -6.67 0.98 11.25
N VAL A 20 -6.72 1.79 10.19
CA VAL A 20 -6.72 3.27 10.27
C VAL A 20 -8.11 3.90 10.01
N GLY A 21 -9.13 3.08 9.75
CA GLY A 21 -10.51 3.49 9.51
C GLY A 21 -10.80 3.90 8.06
N ILE A 22 -9.98 3.46 7.11
CA ILE A 22 -10.13 3.75 5.67
C ILE A 22 -10.75 2.54 4.99
N PHE A 23 -11.72 2.80 4.11
CA PHE A 23 -12.37 1.78 3.30
C PHE A 23 -12.10 2.05 1.81
N ARG A 24 -11.66 1.01 1.11
CA ARG A 24 -11.49 0.95 -0.35
C ARG A 24 -12.08 -0.36 -0.84
N THR A 25 -12.49 -0.43 -2.10
CA THR A 25 -12.94 -1.68 -2.70
C THR A 25 -11.74 -2.48 -3.22
N ASP A 26 -11.88 -3.81 -3.32
CA ASP A 26 -10.87 -4.69 -3.92
C ASP A 26 -10.41 -4.15 -5.29
N ALA A 27 -11.35 -3.66 -6.11
CA ALA A 27 -11.05 -3.12 -7.43
C ALA A 27 -10.21 -1.83 -7.37
N GLN A 28 -10.41 -0.97 -6.35
CA GLN A 28 -9.58 0.23 -6.15
C GLN A 28 -8.17 -0.15 -5.71
N ILE A 29 -8.05 -1.12 -4.80
CA ILE A 29 -6.76 -1.61 -4.31
C ILE A 29 -5.99 -2.31 -5.43
N ASP A 30 -6.67 -3.15 -6.22
CA ASP A 30 -6.08 -3.85 -7.36
C ASP A 30 -5.57 -2.86 -8.42
N GLN A 31 -6.36 -1.84 -8.76
CA GLN A 31 -5.94 -0.77 -9.68
C GLN A 31 -4.75 0.02 -9.15
N ALA A 32 -4.75 0.37 -7.86
CA ALA A 32 -3.63 1.10 -7.26
C ALA A 32 -2.35 0.24 -7.19
N LEU A 33 -2.47 -1.04 -6.85
CA LEU A 33 -1.37 -1.98 -6.84
C LEU A 33 -0.78 -2.18 -8.23
N GLN A 34 -1.64 -2.40 -9.23
CA GLN A 34 -1.22 -2.52 -10.62
C GLN A 34 -0.53 -1.23 -11.09
N GLY A 35 -1.12 -0.06 -10.82
CA GLY A 35 -0.53 1.23 -11.17
C GLY A 35 0.84 1.46 -10.53
N ALA A 36 1.00 1.13 -9.26
CA ALA A 36 2.28 1.28 -8.54
C ALA A 36 3.38 0.36 -9.14
N VAL A 37 3.02 -0.87 -9.49
CA VAL A 37 3.93 -1.84 -10.11
C VAL A 37 4.26 -1.46 -11.55
N GLU A 38 3.29 -1.00 -12.33
CA GLU A 38 3.50 -0.50 -13.69
C GLU A 38 4.43 0.72 -13.69
N HIS A 39 4.21 1.66 -12.77
CA HIS A 39 5.08 2.80 -12.60
C HIS A 39 6.51 2.39 -12.22
N GLU A 40 6.68 1.40 -11.35
CA GLU A 40 8.00 0.84 -11.04
C GLU A 40 8.67 0.24 -12.28
N ALA A 41 7.90 -0.46 -13.10
CA ALA A 41 8.41 -1.04 -14.34
C ALA A 41 8.84 0.03 -15.36
N GLU A 42 8.13 1.16 -15.42
CA GLU A 42 8.50 2.29 -16.26
C GLU A 42 9.80 2.96 -15.80
N LEU A 43 9.99 3.15 -14.48
CA LEU A 43 11.18 3.79 -13.93
C LEU A 43 12.43 2.89 -14.02
N SER A 44 12.28 1.63 -13.64
CA SER A 44 13.38 0.67 -13.56
C SER A 44 13.69 -0.03 -14.90
N GLY A 45 12.75 0.03 -15.84
CA GLY A 45 12.80 -0.73 -17.10
C GLY A 45 12.57 -2.23 -16.93
N PHE A 46 12.17 -2.69 -15.74
CA PHE A 46 11.94 -4.09 -15.42
C PHE A 46 10.62 -4.29 -14.67
N PHE A 47 9.79 -5.21 -15.16
CA PHE A 47 8.54 -5.56 -14.49
C PHE A 47 8.77 -6.62 -13.40
N ALA A 48 8.55 -6.23 -12.14
CA ALA A 48 8.52 -7.15 -11.00
C ALA A 48 7.07 -7.29 -10.50
N PRO A 49 6.47 -8.50 -10.48
CA PRO A 49 5.11 -8.67 -10.00
C PRO A 49 5.02 -8.40 -8.49
N ALA A 50 3.84 -7.97 -8.02
CA ALA A 50 3.62 -7.57 -6.63
C ALA A 50 4.05 -8.63 -5.62
N GLU A 51 3.84 -9.92 -5.92
CA GLU A 51 4.27 -11.04 -5.07
C GLU A 51 5.80 -11.09 -4.88
N SER A 52 6.56 -10.75 -5.93
CA SER A 52 8.02 -10.70 -5.85
C SER A 52 8.50 -9.52 -5.03
N ILE A 53 7.78 -8.39 -5.07
CA ILE A 53 8.09 -7.20 -4.27
C ILE A 53 7.76 -7.48 -2.80
N ARG A 54 6.58 -8.08 -2.54
CA ARG A 54 6.11 -8.46 -1.20
C ARG A 54 7.07 -9.40 -0.46
N ALA A 55 7.84 -10.22 -1.17
CA ALA A 55 8.87 -11.08 -0.59
C ALA A 55 10.00 -10.30 0.12
N SER A 56 10.14 -9.00 -0.15
CA SER A 56 11.06 -8.09 0.52
C SER A 56 10.27 -7.02 1.28
N GLU A 57 10.32 -7.04 2.60
CA GLU A 57 9.60 -6.09 3.46
C GLU A 57 9.98 -4.63 3.15
N ALA A 58 11.25 -4.36 2.87
CA ALA A 58 11.72 -3.02 2.52
C ALA A 58 11.19 -2.55 1.16
N ALA A 59 11.16 -3.42 0.14
CA ALA A 59 10.63 -3.06 -1.17
C ALA A 59 9.11 -2.92 -1.14
N TRP A 60 8.44 -3.74 -0.34
CA TRP A 60 7.00 -3.65 -0.10
C TRP A 60 6.63 -2.33 0.58
N HIS A 61 7.33 -1.97 1.65
CA HIS A 61 7.11 -0.71 2.34
C HIS A 61 7.38 0.50 1.43
N ASP A 62 8.44 0.47 0.63
CA ASP A 62 8.69 1.52 -0.37
C ASP A 62 7.53 1.64 -1.37
N LEU A 63 7.10 0.54 -1.98
CA LEU A 63 5.99 0.51 -2.95
C LEU A 63 4.68 1.04 -2.36
N MET A 64 4.40 0.78 -1.08
CA MET A 64 3.18 1.21 -0.43
C MET A 64 3.14 2.72 -0.17
N HIS A 65 4.26 3.32 0.25
CA HIS A 65 4.27 4.68 0.84
C HIS A 65 4.91 5.77 -0.02
N ARG A 66 5.70 5.41 -1.03
CA ARG A 66 6.37 6.38 -1.90
C ARG A 66 5.38 7.16 -2.78
N PRO A 67 5.80 8.27 -3.42
CA PRO A 67 5.03 8.93 -4.47
C PRO A 67 4.70 7.96 -5.62
N PHE A 68 3.45 7.96 -6.11
CA PHE A 68 2.92 6.96 -7.03
C PHE A 68 2.91 5.52 -6.49
N GLY A 69 3.05 5.37 -5.17
CA GLY A 69 2.86 4.12 -4.46
C GLY A 69 1.38 3.81 -4.23
N VAL A 70 1.08 2.64 -3.66
CA VAL A 70 -0.29 2.15 -3.51
C VAL A 70 -1.16 3.10 -2.70
N LEU A 71 -0.66 3.64 -1.58
CA LEU A 71 -1.44 4.55 -0.73
C LEU A 71 -1.65 5.92 -1.40
N ASP A 72 -0.62 6.43 -2.09
CA ASP A 72 -0.71 7.68 -2.84
C ASP A 72 -1.75 7.59 -3.98
N LEU A 73 -1.74 6.48 -4.73
CA LEU A 73 -2.72 6.20 -5.78
C LEU A 73 -4.13 5.95 -5.24
N LEU A 74 -4.26 5.53 -3.99
CA LEU A 74 -5.55 5.44 -3.29
C LEU A 74 -6.01 6.78 -2.71
N GLU A 75 -5.26 7.87 -2.96
CA GLU A 75 -5.47 9.20 -2.40
C GLU A 75 -5.53 9.15 -0.87
N ILE A 76 -4.62 8.37 -0.26
CA ILE A 76 -4.46 8.27 1.17
C ILE A 76 -3.27 9.13 1.56
N ASP A 77 -3.54 10.22 2.27
CA ASP A 77 -2.49 11.08 2.80
C ASP A 77 -1.57 10.28 3.72
N SER A 78 -0.38 9.98 3.20
CA SER A 78 0.69 9.31 3.96
C SER A 78 1.24 10.20 5.07
N GLU A 79 0.99 11.52 5.02
CA GLU A 79 1.41 12.50 6.02
C GLU A 79 0.46 12.62 7.23
N ASP A 80 -0.76 12.08 7.20
CA ASP A 80 -1.83 12.56 8.11
C ASP A 80 -2.37 11.58 9.19
N THR A 81 -1.74 10.42 9.47
CA THR A 81 -2.39 9.44 10.40
C THR A 81 -1.58 8.76 11.51
N LEU A 82 -0.32 9.11 11.78
CA LEU A 82 0.36 8.57 12.98
C LEU A 82 0.84 9.60 13.99
N TYR A 83 1.49 10.69 13.55
CA TYR A 83 1.96 11.72 14.47
C TYR A 83 0.85 12.66 14.97
N ASP A 84 -0.08 13.08 14.12
CA ASP A 84 -1.15 14.02 14.51
C ASP A 84 -2.27 13.37 15.33
N ARG A 85 -2.54 12.08 15.14
CA ARG A 85 -3.47 11.32 16.01
C ARG A 85 -2.92 11.11 17.42
N LEU A 86 -1.61 10.86 17.57
CA LEU A 86 -0.96 10.73 18.90
C LEU A 86 -0.75 12.09 19.57
N ALA A 87 -0.37 13.13 18.81
CA ALA A 87 -0.26 14.49 19.33
C ALA A 87 -1.64 15.05 19.76
N GLY A 88 -2.70 14.76 19.00
CA GLY A 88 -4.07 15.12 19.36
C GLY A 88 -4.60 14.42 20.62
N MET A 89 -4.17 13.18 20.91
CA MET A 89 -4.54 12.47 22.14
C MET A 89 -3.67 12.84 23.35
N ALA A 90 -2.39 13.17 23.15
CA ALA A 90 -1.50 13.59 24.24
C ALA A 90 -1.78 15.02 24.73
N VAL A 91 -2.38 15.88 23.90
CA VAL A 91 -2.75 17.27 24.28
C VAL A 91 -4.12 17.34 24.96
N ALA A 92 -4.91 16.26 24.93
CA ALA A 92 -6.23 16.19 25.55
C ALA A 92 -6.25 15.56 26.97
N ALA A 93 -5.09 15.34 27.58
CA ALA A 93 -4.95 14.76 28.93
C ALA A 93 -4.52 15.80 29.99
#